data_AF-A0A820NES4-F1
#
_entry.id   AF-A0A820NES4-F1
#
_cell.length_a   1.000
_cell.length_b   1.000
_cell.length_c   1.000
_cell.angle_alpha   90.00
_cell.angle_beta   90.00
_cell.angle_gamma   90.00
#
_symmetry.space_group_name_H-M   'P 1'
#
loop_
_entity.id
_entity.type
_entity.pdbx_description
1 polymer ?
#
loop_
_entity_poly.entity_id
_entity_poly.type
_entity_poly.pdbx_seq_one_letter_code
_entity_poly.pdbx_strand_id
1 'polypeptide(L)'
;MADSSESVSIYMPKYETAPVRFDTPTQNASVDIADIQNYIREKVEKTLEQCDAFEVSLPSSITGITDKSNRIKFNSLFQTPTLNELEILSSNSDGLPKKLNEEQLKEVKQTGEFEVNSIHFPGQRHRWKLNKLLQSGVQSASDVFHKELSWATYMLIMFARDRICSDCFSLKAALRSWKQGFTNLIDSVIGLPAIRSCGIDLEVENERNKFLVAELSLSASEKEMHEKFCAQIPILLQIMAEHEKYARRRNK
;
A
#
# COMPACT_ATOMS: atom_id res chain seq x y z
N MET A 1 42.41 -26.88 7.79
CA MET A 1 40.95 -27.08 7.64
C MET A 1 40.77 -28.49 7.12
N ALA A 2 40.63 -29.45 8.02
CA ALA A 2 40.32 -30.83 7.69
C ALA A 2 38.79 -30.96 7.77
N ASP A 3 38.18 -31.23 6.62
CA ASP A 3 36.76 -31.50 6.48
C ASP A 3 36.53 -32.94 6.96
N SER A 4 36.14 -33.10 8.22
CA SER A 4 35.77 -34.38 8.80
C SER A 4 34.31 -34.64 8.50
N SER A 5 34.04 -35.01 7.25
CA SER A 5 32.80 -35.68 6.86
C SER A 5 32.78 -37.06 7.53
N GLU A 6 32.32 -37.11 8.78
CA GLU A 6 31.92 -38.36 9.44
C GLU A 6 30.74 -38.94 8.66
N SER A 7 31.05 -39.80 7.70
CA SER A 7 30.08 -40.70 7.11
C SER A 7 29.51 -41.55 8.25
N VAL A 8 28.26 -41.29 8.62
CA VAL A 8 27.49 -42.15 9.53
C VAL A 8 27.34 -43.50 8.83
N SER A 9 28.30 -44.38 9.08
CA SER A 9 28.24 -45.78 8.69
C SER A 9 27.10 -46.39 9.51
N ILE A 10 25.95 -46.57 8.87
CA ILE A 10 24.84 -47.31 9.47
C ILE A 10 25.34 -48.74 9.63
N TYR A 11 25.77 -49.08 10.85
CA TYR A 11 26.20 -50.41 11.20
C TYR A 11 24.96 -51.31 11.12
N MET A 12 24.79 -52.00 9.99
CA MET A 12 23.79 -53.06 9.93
C MET A 12 24.29 -54.20 10.82
N PRO A 13 23.53 -54.60 11.85
CA PRO A 13 23.94 -55.69 12.71
C PRO A 13 24.08 -56.96 11.87
N LYS A 14 25.11 -57.76 12.16
CA LYS A 14 25.27 -59.07 11.53
C LYS A 14 24.09 -59.92 11.97
N TYR A 15 23.32 -60.43 11.01
CA TYR A 15 22.24 -61.37 11.26
C TYR A 15 22.65 -62.73 10.70
N GLU A 16 22.37 -63.79 11.45
CA GLU A 16 22.54 -65.16 10.98
C GLU A 16 21.28 -65.54 10.19
N THR A 17 21.45 -65.99 8.95
CA THR A 17 20.35 -66.46 8.11
C THR A 17 20.33 -67.96 7.98
N ALA A 18 19.13 -68.53 8.08
CA ALA A 18 18.86 -69.93 7.80
C ALA A 18 17.96 -70.04 6.55
N PRO A 19 18.17 -71.07 5.70
CA PRO A 19 17.30 -71.30 4.55
C PRO A 19 15.91 -71.73 5.01
N VAL A 20 14.87 -71.04 4.53
CA VAL A 20 13.48 -71.41 4.77
C VAL A 20 13.16 -72.71 4.04
N ARG A 21 12.63 -73.71 4.74
CA ARG A 21 12.06 -74.92 4.15
C ARG A 21 10.59 -75.02 4.48
N PHE A 22 9.75 -75.15 3.46
CA PHE A 22 8.32 -75.39 3.66
C PHE A 22 8.02 -76.89 3.61
N ASP A 23 7.32 -77.40 4.61
CA ASP A 23 6.87 -78.80 4.63
C ASP A 23 5.87 -79.09 3.48
N THR A 24 5.80 -80.37 3.09
CA THR A 24 5.21 -80.88 1.84
C THR A 24 3.75 -80.46 1.58
N PRO A 25 3.32 -80.41 0.30
CA PRO A 25 1.99 -79.91 -0.08
C PRO A 25 0.85 -80.74 0.50
N THR A 26 -0.23 -80.04 0.86
CA THR A 26 -1.48 -80.58 1.38
C THR A 26 -2.02 -81.69 0.45
N GLN A 27 -2.24 -82.89 0.98
CA GLN A 27 -2.49 -84.14 0.23
C GLN A 27 -3.75 -84.18 -0.68
N ASN A 28 -4.48 -83.06 -0.84
CA ASN A 28 -5.79 -83.01 -1.51
C ASN A 28 -5.93 -81.87 -2.55
N ALA A 29 -4.85 -81.40 -3.17
CA ALA A 29 -4.92 -80.37 -4.22
C ALA A 29 -5.03 -80.99 -5.64
N SER A 30 -5.77 -80.33 -6.55
CA SER A 30 -5.85 -80.73 -7.96
C SER A 30 -4.49 -80.55 -8.66
N VAL A 31 -4.23 -81.34 -9.71
CA VAL A 31 -2.93 -81.43 -10.39
C VAL A 31 -2.38 -80.05 -10.80
N ASP A 32 -3.22 -79.18 -11.37
CA ASP A 32 -2.81 -77.84 -11.80
C ASP A 32 -2.40 -76.91 -10.64
N ILE A 33 -2.99 -77.07 -9.46
CA ILE A 33 -2.71 -76.24 -8.28
C ILE A 33 -1.41 -76.71 -7.61
N ALA A 34 -1.13 -78.02 -7.67
CA ALA A 34 0.11 -78.59 -7.14
C ALA A 34 1.34 -78.06 -7.88
N ASP A 35 1.26 -77.92 -9.21
CA ASP A 35 2.35 -77.38 -10.03
C ASP A 35 2.65 -75.92 -9.70
N ILE A 36 1.61 -75.10 -9.53
CA ILE A 36 1.76 -73.69 -9.13
C ILE A 36 2.35 -73.57 -7.72
N GLN A 37 1.89 -74.38 -6.77
CA GLN A 37 2.42 -74.39 -5.41
C GLN A 37 3.89 -74.80 -5.36
N ASN A 38 4.29 -75.79 -6.17
CA ASN A 38 5.68 -76.22 -6.27
C ASN A 38 6.57 -75.12 -6.89
N TYR A 39 6.08 -74.44 -7.93
CA TYR A 39 6.78 -73.31 -8.54
C TYR A 39 6.96 -72.13 -7.56
N ILE A 40 5.91 -71.77 -6.82
CA ILE A 40 5.97 -70.70 -5.82
C ILE A 40 6.91 -71.11 -4.69
N ARG A 41 6.83 -72.36 -4.20
CA ARG A 41 7.73 -72.86 -3.15
C ARG A 41 9.19 -72.72 -3.56
N GLU A 42 9.55 -73.24 -4.73
CA GLU A 42 10.92 -73.16 -5.23
C GLU A 42 11.41 -71.70 -5.30
N LYS A 43 10.56 -70.81 -5.80
CA LYS A 43 10.88 -69.38 -5.91
C LYS A 43 11.05 -68.72 -4.54
N VAL A 44 10.20 -69.05 -3.59
CA VAL A 44 10.17 -68.48 -2.24
C VAL A 44 11.36 -68.99 -1.42
N GLU A 45 11.66 -70.29 -1.45
CA GLU A 45 12.83 -70.87 -0.76
C GLU A 45 14.15 -70.33 -1.30
N LYS A 46 14.19 -69.97 -2.59
CA LYS A 46 15.36 -69.34 -3.21
C LYS A 46 15.53 -67.85 -2.86
N THR A 47 14.45 -67.17 -2.47
CA THR A 47 14.45 -65.71 -2.31
C THR A 47 14.34 -65.27 -0.85
N LEU A 48 13.68 -66.06 0.00
CA LEU A 48 13.46 -65.73 1.40
C LEU A 48 14.47 -66.44 2.29
N GLU A 49 15.18 -65.64 3.08
CA GLU A 49 16.03 -66.09 4.17
C GLU A 49 15.31 -65.81 5.49
N GLN A 50 15.33 -66.78 6.41
CA GLN A 50 14.78 -66.60 7.76
C GLN A 50 15.86 -66.03 8.67
N CYS A 51 15.55 -64.92 9.33
CA CYS A 51 16.41 -64.37 10.38
C CYS A 51 16.03 -65.04 11.72
N ASP A 52 16.90 -65.91 12.23
CA ASP A 52 16.63 -66.65 13.48
C ASP A 52 16.94 -65.82 14.73
N ALA A 53 18.01 -65.02 14.69
CA ALA A 53 18.42 -64.16 15.80
C ALA A 53 18.82 -62.76 15.31
N PHE A 54 18.16 -61.75 15.87
CA PHE A 54 18.53 -60.35 15.69
C PHE A 54 19.04 -59.81 17.03
N GLU A 55 20.34 -59.54 17.11
CA GLU A 55 20.94 -58.94 18.29
C GLU A 55 20.59 -57.44 18.32
N VAL A 56 19.50 -57.09 19.01
CA VAL A 56 19.15 -55.69 19.28
C VAL A 56 20.13 -55.15 20.32
N SER A 57 21.21 -54.48 19.89
CA SER A 57 22.02 -53.70 20.82
C SER A 57 21.24 -52.43 21.20
N LEU A 58 20.50 -52.48 22.31
CA LEU A 58 19.89 -51.28 22.87
C LEU A 58 21.00 -50.33 23.32
N PRO A 59 20.91 -49.03 23.00
CA PRO A 59 21.80 -48.05 23.57
C PRO A 59 21.73 -48.10 25.11
N SER A 60 22.87 -47.89 25.76
CA SER A 60 23.01 -47.93 27.21
C SER A 60 21.94 -47.06 27.89
N SER A 61 21.28 -47.59 28.92
CA SER A 61 20.26 -46.82 29.64
C SER A 61 20.86 -45.52 30.21
N ILE A 62 20.18 -44.40 29.96
CA ILE A 62 20.53 -43.07 30.49
C ILE A 62 20.61 -43.09 32.03
N THR A 63 19.87 -44.00 32.68
CA THR A 63 19.86 -44.16 34.15
C THR A 63 21.00 -45.03 34.68
N GLY A 64 21.71 -45.77 33.82
CA GLY A 64 22.75 -46.75 34.20
C GLY A 64 24.18 -46.21 34.17
N ILE A 65 24.39 -44.94 33.80
CA ILE A 65 25.73 -44.35 33.71
C ILE A 65 26.26 -44.07 35.13
N THR A 66 27.04 -45.02 35.66
CA THR A 66 27.66 -44.95 36.99
C THR A 66 28.86 -43.99 37.05
N ASP A 67 29.42 -43.63 35.89
CA ASP A 67 30.54 -42.70 35.81
C ASP A 67 30.09 -41.28 36.13
N LYS A 68 30.63 -40.74 37.24
CA LYS A 68 30.34 -39.38 37.72
C LYS A 68 30.64 -38.29 36.68
N SER A 69 31.51 -38.57 35.71
CA SER A 69 31.88 -37.64 34.63
C SER A 69 30.84 -37.55 33.51
N ASN A 70 30.00 -38.58 33.31
CA ASN A 70 29.11 -38.68 32.15
C ASN A 70 27.62 -38.80 32.54
N ARG A 71 27.27 -38.44 33.79
CA ARG A 71 25.86 -38.34 34.22
C ARG A 71 25.17 -37.20 33.50
N ILE A 72 24.39 -37.55 32.49
CA ILE A 72 23.47 -36.65 31.81
C ILE A 72 22.47 -36.13 32.87
N LYS A 73 22.48 -34.81 33.12
CA LYS A 73 21.57 -34.20 34.09
C LYS A 73 20.16 -34.22 33.49
N PHE A 74 19.20 -34.87 34.16
CA PHE A 74 17.81 -34.90 33.68
C PHE A 74 17.22 -33.49 33.46
N ASN A 75 17.64 -32.49 34.25
CA ASN A 75 17.25 -31.10 34.04
C ASN A 75 17.76 -30.50 32.72
N SER A 76 18.86 -30.97 32.15
CA SER A 76 19.36 -30.46 30.86
C SER A 76 18.74 -31.15 29.66
N LEU A 77 18.07 -32.30 29.84
CA LEU A 77 17.39 -33.03 28.76
C LEU A 77 16.08 -32.35 28.33
N PHE A 78 15.42 -31.65 29.25
CA PHE A 78 14.16 -30.94 29.01
C PHE A 78 14.33 -29.43 28.91
N GLN A 79 15.58 -28.93 28.94
CA GLN A 79 15.85 -27.56 28.54
C GLN A 79 15.68 -27.49 27.03
N THR A 80 14.52 -27.00 26.61
CA THR A 80 14.34 -26.55 25.23
C THR A 80 15.42 -25.51 24.98
N PRO A 81 16.31 -25.69 23.98
CA PRO A 81 17.25 -24.65 23.64
C PRO A 81 16.41 -23.44 23.28
N THR A 82 16.43 -22.41 24.14
CA THR A 82 15.74 -21.17 23.83
C THR A 82 16.50 -20.59 22.66
N LEU A 83 15.92 -20.70 21.47
CA LEU A 83 16.39 -20.12 20.22
C LEU A 83 16.35 -18.59 20.26
N ASN A 84 16.77 -17.98 21.36
CA ASN A 84 16.90 -16.53 21.48
C ASN A 84 18.30 -16.10 21.03
N GLU A 85 18.66 -16.51 19.82
CA GLU A 85 19.92 -16.15 19.19
C GLU A 85 20.08 -14.63 19.09
N LEU A 86 18.99 -13.91 18.85
CA LEU A 86 19.00 -12.45 18.71
C LEU A 86 19.45 -11.75 20.00
N GLU A 87 19.03 -12.24 21.16
CA GLU A 87 19.46 -11.70 22.45
C GLU A 87 20.97 -11.88 22.64
N ILE A 88 21.49 -13.07 22.32
CA ILE A 88 22.92 -13.39 22.39
C ILE A 88 23.74 -12.54 21.41
N LEU A 89 23.21 -12.27 20.22
CA LEU A 89 23.87 -11.42 19.23
C LEU A 89 23.86 -9.94 19.62
N SER A 90 22.82 -9.50 20.34
CA SER A 90 22.64 -8.12 20.77
C SER A 90 23.41 -7.75 22.03
N SER A 91 23.75 -8.74 22.87
CA SER A 91 24.34 -8.53 24.20
C SER A 91 25.74 -9.13 24.28
N ASN A 92 26.61 -8.50 25.06
CA ASN A 92 27.93 -9.02 25.39
C ASN A 92 27.84 -10.06 26.53
N SER A 93 28.95 -10.71 26.87
CA SER A 93 29.03 -11.67 28.00
C SER A 93 28.55 -11.08 29.34
N ASP A 94 28.65 -9.77 29.49
CA ASP A 94 28.29 -9.03 30.71
C ASP A 94 26.83 -8.52 30.69
N GLY A 95 26.03 -8.89 29.67
CA GLY A 95 24.64 -8.46 29.52
C GLY A 95 24.46 -7.03 29.01
N LEU A 96 25.55 -6.33 28.66
CA LEU A 96 25.52 -5.00 28.06
C LEU A 96 25.28 -5.07 26.54
N PRO A 97 24.64 -4.06 25.93
CA PRO A 97 24.45 -4.03 24.48
C PRO A 97 25.80 -4.04 23.75
N LYS A 98 25.91 -4.91 22.75
CA LYS A 98 27.12 -5.10 21.96
C LYS A 98 27.35 -3.89 21.06
N LYS A 99 28.54 -3.30 21.14
CA LYS A 99 28.96 -2.22 20.24
C LYS A 99 29.22 -2.78 18.84
N LEU A 100 28.77 -2.06 17.82
CA LEU A 100 29.00 -2.40 16.41
C LEU A 100 30.47 -2.24 16.03
N ASN A 101 30.94 -3.12 15.15
CA ASN A 101 32.27 -3.03 14.55
C ASN A 101 32.35 -1.86 13.55
N GLU A 102 33.56 -1.40 13.22
CA GLU A 102 33.76 -0.29 12.27
C GLU A 102 33.18 -0.58 10.88
N GLU A 103 33.29 -1.83 10.42
CA GLU A 103 32.69 -2.28 9.15
C GLU A 103 31.16 -2.17 9.19
N GLN A 104 30.54 -2.64 10.27
CA GLN A 104 29.08 -2.57 10.47
C GLN A 104 28.60 -1.11 10.57
N LEU A 105 29.38 -0.24 11.21
CA LEU A 105 29.10 1.20 11.26
C LEU A 105 29.16 1.84 9.87
N LYS A 106 30.10 1.40 9.02
CA LYS A 106 30.18 1.85 7.63
C LYS A 106 28.98 1.38 6.82
N GLU A 107 28.57 0.12 6.96
CA GLU A 107 27.34 -0.42 6.36
C GLU A 107 26.11 0.39 6.78
N VAL A 108 25.92 0.57 8.09
CA VAL A 108 24.85 1.42 8.65
C VAL A 108 24.86 2.84 8.06
N LYS A 109 26.03 3.45 7.87
CA LYS A 109 26.14 4.78 7.26
C LYS A 109 25.74 4.76 5.77
N GLN A 110 26.09 3.72 5.03
CA GLN A 110 25.82 3.64 3.60
C GLN A 110 24.38 3.23 3.29
N THR A 111 23.86 2.21 3.97
CA THR A 111 22.59 1.55 3.63
C THR A 111 21.55 1.61 4.73
N GLY A 112 21.92 1.93 5.98
CA GLY A 112 21.02 1.89 7.14
C GLY A 112 20.75 0.48 7.66
N GLU A 113 21.51 -0.51 7.18
CA GLU A 113 21.42 -1.91 7.59
C GLU A 113 22.82 -2.53 7.72
N PHE A 114 22.93 -3.57 8.53
CA PHE A 114 24.17 -4.33 8.70
C PHE A 114 23.89 -5.81 8.89
N GLU A 115 24.90 -6.65 8.64
CA GLU A 115 24.77 -8.11 8.74
C GLU A 115 25.61 -8.69 9.89
N VAL A 116 25.06 -9.72 10.53
CA VAL A 116 25.72 -10.47 11.62
C VAL A 116 25.58 -11.96 11.36
N ASN A 117 26.67 -12.71 11.51
CA ASN A 117 26.65 -14.16 11.29
C ASN A 117 25.85 -14.86 12.38
N SER A 118 25.07 -15.87 11.99
CA SER A 118 24.35 -16.73 12.92
C SER A 118 25.34 -17.62 13.69
N ILE A 119 25.10 -17.77 14.99
CA ILE A 119 25.83 -18.67 15.89
C ILE A 119 25.28 -20.09 15.76
N HIS A 120 23.96 -20.25 15.65
CA HIS A 120 23.30 -21.55 15.64
C HIS A 120 23.20 -22.17 14.24
N PHE A 121 23.15 -21.34 13.19
CA PHE A 121 22.97 -21.78 11.80
C PHE A 121 24.16 -21.33 10.94
N PRO A 122 25.23 -22.15 10.85
CA PRO A 122 26.41 -21.79 10.06
C PRO A 122 26.02 -21.56 8.60
N GLY A 123 26.53 -20.46 8.02
CA GLY A 123 26.20 -20.04 6.66
C GLY A 123 24.98 -19.11 6.54
N GLN A 124 24.21 -18.90 7.61
CA GLN A 124 23.13 -17.91 7.64
C GLN A 124 23.61 -16.59 8.27
N ARG A 125 23.07 -15.47 7.78
CA ARG A 125 23.36 -14.12 8.27
C ARG A 125 22.06 -13.42 8.63
N HIS A 126 22.05 -12.77 9.78
CA HIS A 126 20.97 -11.91 10.25
C HIS A 126 21.18 -10.50 9.74
N ARG A 127 20.16 -9.94 9.08
CA ARG A 127 20.18 -8.55 8.62
C ARG A 127 19.43 -7.65 9.60
N TRP A 128 20.16 -6.70 10.16
CA TRP A 128 19.67 -5.75 11.13
C TRP A 128 19.38 -4.44 10.44
N LYS A 129 18.11 -4.05 10.40
CA LYS A 129 17.66 -2.83 9.77
C LYS A 129 17.33 -1.78 10.81
N LEU A 130 17.94 -0.61 10.70
CA LEU A 130 17.62 0.51 11.57
C LEU A 130 16.30 1.13 11.15
N ASN A 131 15.67 1.80 12.12
CA ASN A 131 14.52 2.63 11.81
C ASN A 131 14.96 3.77 10.87
N LYS A 132 14.28 3.94 9.75
CA LYS A 132 14.55 5.00 8.77
C LYS A 132 14.47 6.40 9.37
N LEU A 133 13.70 6.57 10.45
CA LEU A 133 13.65 7.82 11.21
C LEU A 133 14.99 8.16 11.87
N LEU A 134 15.71 7.16 12.36
CA LEU A 134 16.98 7.34 13.05
C LEU A 134 18.14 7.42 12.04
N GLN A 135 18.18 6.49 11.08
CA GLN A 135 19.24 6.45 10.08
C GLN A 135 18.84 5.61 8.86
N SER A 136 18.62 6.25 7.71
CA SER A 136 18.21 5.57 6.47
C SER A 136 19.38 5.14 5.57
N GLY A 137 20.60 5.65 5.81
CA GLY A 137 21.77 5.42 4.97
C GLY A 137 21.86 6.37 3.76
N VAL A 138 23.09 6.69 3.34
CA VAL A 138 23.36 7.65 2.24
C VAL A 138 22.82 7.17 0.89
N GLN A 139 23.00 5.90 0.53
CA GLN A 139 22.57 5.36 -0.76
C GLN A 139 21.05 5.37 -0.87
N SER A 140 20.38 4.83 0.15
CA SER A 140 18.92 4.83 0.26
C SER A 140 18.33 6.25 0.20
N ALA A 141 18.95 7.22 0.87
CA ALA A 141 18.53 8.62 0.79
C ALA A 141 18.73 9.21 -0.61
N SER A 142 19.83 8.88 -1.29
CA SER A 142 20.11 9.30 -2.67
C SER A 142 19.09 8.74 -3.65
N ASP A 143 18.73 7.47 -3.52
CA ASP A 143 17.75 6.81 -4.38
C ASP A 143 16.35 7.41 -4.21
N VAL A 144 15.95 7.64 -2.96
CA VAL A 144 14.70 8.35 -2.65
C VAL A 144 14.74 9.76 -3.22
N PHE A 145 15.83 10.50 -3.04
CA PHE A 145 15.98 11.84 -3.58
C PHE A 145 15.83 11.88 -5.11
N HIS A 146 16.49 10.99 -5.85
CA HIS A 146 16.37 10.95 -7.31
C HIS A 146 14.95 10.58 -7.75
N LYS A 147 14.29 9.67 -7.03
CA LYS A 147 12.89 9.33 -7.28
C LYS A 147 11.97 10.54 -7.06
N GLU A 148 12.09 11.22 -5.93
CA GLU A 148 11.29 12.41 -5.61
C GLU A 148 11.57 13.57 -6.59
N LEU A 149 12.83 13.75 -6.99
CA LEU A 149 13.22 14.74 -7.99
C LEU A 149 12.59 14.43 -9.35
N SER A 150 12.60 13.16 -9.77
CA SER A 150 11.96 12.74 -11.02
C SER A 150 10.46 13.01 -10.99
N TRP A 151 9.80 12.73 -9.85
CA TRP A 151 8.38 12.98 -9.66
C TRP A 151 8.06 14.47 -9.65
N ALA A 152 8.83 15.28 -8.93
CA ALA A 152 8.68 16.72 -8.90
C ALA A 152 8.86 17.33 -10.30
N THR A 153 9.85 16.85 -11.05
CA THR A 153 10.09 17.28 -12.44
C THR A 153 8.93 16.90 -13.35
N TYR A 154 8.43 15.67 -13.22
CA TYR A 154 7.24 15.21 -13.95
C TYR A 154 6.03 16.08 -13.65
N MET A 155 5.75 16.35 -12.37
CA MET A 155 4.66 17.23 -11.95
C MET A 155 4.84 18.64 -12.49
N LEU A 156 6.06 19.16 -12.49
CA LEU A 156 6.36 20.46 -13.09
C LEU A 156 6.03 20.43 -14.57
N ILE A 157 6.56 19.48 -15.35
CA ILE A 157 6.33 19.45 -16.80
C ILE A 157 4.84 19.25 -17.14
N MET A 158 4.17 18.31 -16.48
CA MET A 158 2.77 17.97 -16.76
C MET A 158 1.81 19.08 -16.33
N PHE A 159 1.98 19.64 -15.13
CA PHE A 159 1.06 20.63 -14.58
C PHE A 159 1.51 22.08 -14.77
N ALA A 160 2.74 22.38 -15.19
CA ALA A 160 3.21 23.77 -15.32
C ALA A 160 2.36 24.57 -16.30
N ARG A 161 1.96 23.98 -17.44
CA ARG A 161 1.16 24.71 -18.43
C ARG A 161 -0.18 25.16 -17.84
N ASP A 162 -0.88 24.23 -17.23
CA ASP A 162 -2.18 24.51 -16.61
C ASP A 162 -2.00 25.43 -15.39
N ARG A 163 -0.94 25.27 -14.61
CA ARG A 163 -0.68 26.12 -13.44
C ARG A 163 -0.18 27.53 -13.77
N ILE A 164 0.44 27.75 -14.92
CA ILE A 164 0.92 29.09 -15.34
C ILE A 164 -0.17 29.86 -16.11
N CYS A 165 -1.03 29.18 -16.86
CA CYS A 165 -1.94 29.83 -17.81
C CYS A 165 -3.44 29.52 -17.63
N SER A 166 -3.86 28.63 -16.71
CA SER A 166 -5.29 28.36 -16.48
C SER A 166 -6.03 29.56 -15.88
N ASP A 167 -7.36 29.55 -15.94
CA ASP A 167 -8.21 30.58 -15.34
C ASP A 167 -8.52 30.30 -13.86
N CYS A 168 -8.43 29.03 -13.43
CA CYS A 168 -8.58 28.61 -12.03
C CYS A 168 -7.23 28.09 -11.49
N PHE A 169 -6.77 28.62 -10.35
CA PHE A 169 -5.48 28.28 -9.72
C PHE A 169 -4.22 28.59 -10.55
N SER A 170 -4.26 29.63 -11.39
CA SER A 170 -3.06 30.09 -12.10
C SER A 170 -2.17 31.00 -11.27
N LEU A 171 -0.85 30.82 -11.42
CA LEU A 171 0.15 31.73 -10.87
C LEU A 171 -0.08 33.18 -11.32
N LYS A 172 -0.55 33.41 -12.55
CA LYS A 172 -0.85 34.76 -13.03
C LYS A 172 -2.02 35.39 -12.28
N ALA A 173 -3.06 34.62 -12.04
CA ALA A 173 -4.22 35.07 -11.27
C ALA A 173 -3.82 35.36 -9.82
N ALA A 174 -3.03 34.47 -9.20
CA ALA A 174 -2.51 34.65 -7.84
C ALA A 174 -1.58 35.86 -7.72
N LEU A 175 -0.68 36.09 -8.68
CA LEU A 175 0.20 37.26 -8.68
C LEU A 175 -0.58 38.56 -8.88
N ARG A 176 -1.61 38.53 -9.72
CA ARG A 176 -2.49 39.68 -9.95
C ARG A 176 -3.29 40.00 -8.68
N SER A 177 -3.89 39.00 -8.03
CA SER A 177 -4.62 39.19 -6.78
C SER A 177 -3.69 39.62 -5.65
N TRP A 178 -2.47 39.09 -5.60
CA TRP A 178 -1.47 39.51 -4.61
C TRP A 178 -1.01 40.95 -4.84
N LYS A 179 -0.72 41.33 -6.09
CA LYS A 179 -0.43 42.72 -6.46
C LYS A 179 -1.59 43.64 -6.07
N GLN A 180 -2.83 43.24 -6.36
CA GLN A 180 -4.01 44.01 -5.97
C GLN A 180 -4.17 44.13 -4.45
N GLY A 181 -3.93 43.05 -3.71
CA GLY A 181 -3.93 43.08 -2.25
C GLY A 181 -2.83 43.98 -1.70
N PHE A 182 -1.64 43.97 -2.31
CA PHE A 182 -0.53 44.80 -1.91
C PHE A 182 -0.75 46.28 -2.22
N THR A 183 -1.35 46.61 -3.38
CA THR A 183 -1.77 48.00 -3.66
C THR A 183 -2.82 48.46 -2.65
N ASN A 184 -3.80 47.62 -2.32
CA ASN A 184 -4.80 47.96 -1.31
C ASN A 184 -4.17 48.13 0.09
N LEU A 185 -3.14 47.35 0.42
CA LEU A 185 -2.43 47.45 1.69
C LEU A 185 -1.59 48.73 1.76
N ILE A 186 -0.89 49.07 0.68
CA ILE A 186 -0.17 50.35 0.55
C ILE A 186 -1.15 51.52 0.65
N ASP A 187 -2.27 51.47 -0.08
CA ASP A 187 -3.32 52.50 -0.05
C ASP A 187 -3.91 52.65 1.36
N SER A 188 -4.07 51.55 2.09
CA SER A 188 -4.50 51.54 3.49
C SER A 188 -3.47 52.13 4.45
N VAL A 189 -2.17 51.96 4.19
CA VAL A 189 -1.07 52.48 5.04
C VAL A 189 -0.82 53.97 4.77
N ILE A 190 -0.93 54.39 3.51
CA ILE A 190 -0.78 55.80 3.08
C ILE A 190 -2.07 56.60 3.36
N GLY A 191 -3.19 55.93 3.62
CA GLY A 191 -4.44 56.57 4.05
C GLY A 191 -5.25 57.18 2.91
N LEU A 192 -5.03 56.74 1.68
CA LEU A 192 -5.91 57.02 0.55
C LEU A 192 -6.75 55.76 0.30
N PRO A 193 -7.84 55.52 1.05
CA PRO A 193 -8.80 54.55 0.59
C PRO A 193 -9.29 55.09 -0.75
N ALA A 194 -8.94 54.42 -1.84
CA ALA A 194 -9.61 54.66 -3.10
C ALA A 194 -11.09 54.38 -2.82
N ILE A 195 -11.87 55.45 -2.63
CA ILE A 195 -13.33 55.42 -2.57
C ILE A 195 -13.78 55.06 -3.99
N ARG A 196 -13.53 53.81 -4.38
CA ARG A 196 -14.31 53.15 -5.40
C ARG A 196 -15.47 52.58 -4.64
N SER A 197 -16.44 53.43 -4.31
CA SER A 197 -17.74 52.95 -3.85
C SER A 197 -18.24 52.00 -4.92
N CYS A 198 -18.32 50.72 -4.56
CA CYS A 198 -18.99 49.72 -5.37
C CYS A 198 -20.38 50.27 -5.67
N GLY A 199 -20.64 50.63 -6.93
CA GLY A 199 -21.89 51.24 -7.33
C GLY A 199 -21.82 52.68 -7.83
N ILE A 200 -20.66 53.34 -7.94
CA ILE A 200 -20.60 54.64 -8.64
C ILE A 200 -21.07 54.53 -10.09
N ASP A 201 -20.71 53.44 -10.79
CA ASP A 201 -21.10 53.27 -12.19
C ASP A 201 -22.61 53.04 -12.31
N LEU A 202 -23.17 52.25 -11.39
CA LEU A 202 -24.61 52.02 -11.31
C LEU A 202 -25.38 53.29 -10.91
N GLU A 203 -24.85 54.07 -9.97
CA GLU A 203 -25.47 55.32 -9.54
C GLU A 203 -25.35 56.40 -10.62
N VAL A 204 -24.22 56.48 -11.33
CA VAL A 204 -24.04 57.34 -12.50
C VAL A 204 -24.98 56.93 -13.63
N GLU A 205 -25.19 55.64 -13.85
CA GLU A 205 -26.16 55.14 -14.84
C GLU A 205 -27.60 55.43 -14.41
N ASN A 206 -27.93 55.28 -13.13
CA ASN A 206 -29.23 55.64 -12.57
C ASN A 206 -29.51 57.15 -12.72
N GLU A 207 -28.54 58.01 -12.39
CA GLU A 207 -28.67 59.46 -12.54
C GLU A 207 -28.79 59.86 -14.01
N ARG A 208 -28.03 59.23 -14.91
CA ARG A 208 -28.18 59.42 -16.37
C ARG A 208 -29.56 59.03 -16.85
N ASN A 209 -30.08 57.89 -16.40
CA ASN A 209 -31.43 57.43 -16.76
C ASN A 209 -32.51 58.38 -16.21
N LYS A 210 -32.36 58.90 -14.98
CA LYS A 210 -33.27 59.92 -14.43
C LYS A 210 -33.26 61.20 -15.27
N PHE A 211 -32.08 61.67 -15.68
CA PHE A 211 -31.94 62.83 -16.56
C PHE A 211 -32.59 62.60 -17.93
N LEU A 212 -32.38 61.42 -18.53
CA LEU A 212 -32.98 61.07 -19.81
C LEU A 212 -34.51 61.02 -19.73
N VAL A 213 -35.06 60.48 -18.64
CA VAL A 213 -36.50 60.42 -18.39
C VAL A 213 -37.09 61.82 -18.17
N ALA A 214 -36.35 62.71 -17.50
CA ALA A 214 -36.77 64.11 -17.34
C ALA A 214 -36.80 64.85 -18.69
N GLU A 215 -35.84 64.58 -19.58
CA GLU A 215 -35.82 65.14 -20.93
C GLU A 215 -36.94 64.58 -21.82
N LEU A 216 -37.26 63.29 -21.68
CA LEU A 216 -38.38 62.64 -22.37
C LEU A 216 -39.75 63.06 -21.82
N SER A 217 -39.81 63.78 -20.70
CA SER A 217 -41.07 64.26 -20.16
C SER A 217 -41.60 65.40 -21.05
N LEU A 218 -42.51 65.02 -21.95
CA LEU A 218 -43.16 65.85 -22.96
C LEU A 218 -43.57 67.24 -22.42
N SER A 219 -43.46 68.24 -23.30
CA SER A 219 -43.88 69.62 -23.00
C SER A 219 -45.34 69.62 -22.51
N ALA A 220 -45.71 70.55 -21.62
CA ALA A 220 -47.05 70.59 -21.03
C ALA A 220 -48.17 70.57 -22.09
N SER A 221 -47.92 71.15 -23.26
CA SER A 221 -48.83 71.14 -24.40
C SER A 221 -49.05 69.74 -25.02
N GLU A 222 -48.03 68.89 -25.02
CA GLU A 222 -48.09 67.54 -25.61
C GLU A 222 -48.71 66.54 -24.64
N LYS A 223 -48.50 66.73 -23.32
CA LYS A 223 -49.20 65.97 -22.27
C LYS A 223 -50.70 66.21 -22.31
N GLU A 224 -51.14 67.46 -22.48
CA GLU A 224 -52.56 67.79 -22.59
C GLU A 224 -53.19 67.19 -23.85
N MET A 225 -52.45 67.14 -24.96
CA MET A 225 -52.90 66.49 -26.19
C MET A 225 -53.01 64.96 -26.02
N HIS A 226 -52.07 64.34 -25.32
CA HIS A 226 -52.10 62.91 -25.02
C HIS A 226 -53.24 62.54 -24.08
N GLU A 227 -53.50 63.35 -23.04
CA GLU A 227 -54.65 63.14 -22.15
C GLU A 227 -55.99 63.32 -22.88
N LYS A 228 -56.10 64.33 -23.76
CA LYS A 228 -57.29 64.51 -24.62
C LYS A 228 -57.49 63.33 -25.57
N PHE A 229 -56.41 62.80 -26.15
CA PHE A 229 -56.46 61.61 -27.00
C PHE A 229 -56.90 60.37 -26.20
N CYS A 230 -56.31 60.13 -25.03
CA CYS A 230 -56.67 59.03 -24.16
C CYS A 230 -58.13 59.12 -23.67
N ALA A 231 -58.65 60.33 -23.44
CA ALA A 231 -60.06 60.55 -23.09
C ALA A 231 -61.03 60.26 -24.26
N GLN A 232 -60.57 60.31 -25.52
CA GLN A 232 -61.39 60.02 -26.70
C GLN A 232 -61.48 58.51 -27.04
N ILE A 233 -60.54 57.69 -26.55
CA ILE A 233 -60.49 56.25 -26.83
C ILE A 233 -61.78 55.51 -26.38
N PRO A 234 -62.33 55.73 -25.16
CA PRO A 234 -63.56 55.06 -24.73
C PRO A 234 -64.77 55.41 -25.61
N ILE A 235 -64.84 56.66 -26.09
CA ILE A 235 -65.92 57.14 -26.95
C ILE A 235 -65.85 56.45 -28.31
N LEU A 236 -64.65 56.37 -28.90
CA LEU A 236 -64.42 55.66 -30.17
C LEU A 236 -64.74 54.17 -30.05
N LEU A 237 -64.36 53.53 -28.95
CA LEU A 237 -64.70 52.13 -28.68
C LEU A 237 -66.21 51.92 -28.59
N GLN A 238 -66.94 52.84 -27.96
CA GLN A 238 -68.39 52.76 -27.85
C GLN A 238 -69.10 52.99 -29.20
N ILE A 239 -68.60 53.91 -30.02
CA ILE A 239 -69.10 54.13 -31.39
C ILE A 239 -68.90 52.86 -32.23
N MET A 240 -67.70 52.25 -32.18
CA MET A 240 -67.42 51.02 -32.92
C MET A 240 -68.32 49.86 -32.46
N ALA A 241 -68.57 49.73 -31.15
CA ALA A 241 -69.46 48.71 -30.60
C ALA A 241 -70.92 48.89 -31.04
N GLU A 242 -71.42 50.12 -31.12
CA GLU A 242 -72.76 50.40 -31.66
C GLU A 242 -72.85 50.14 -33.17
N HIS A 243 -71.80 50.49 -33.92
CA HIS A 243 -71.72 50.20 -35.36
C HIS A 243 -71.78 48.69 -35.63
N GLU A 244 -71.13 47.89 -34.78
CA GLU A 244 -71.16 46.43 -34.87
C GLU A 244 -72.56 45.86 -34.56
N LYS A 245 -73.26 46.40 -33.56
CA LYS A 245 -74.65 46.01 -33.26
C LYS A 245 -75.60 46.36 -34.40
N TYR A 246 -75.45 47.53 -35.03
CA TYR A 246 -76.26 47.95 -36.17
C TYR A 246 -76.03 47.05 -37.39
N ALA A 247 -74.78 46.71 -37.70
CA ALA A 247 -74.43 45.78 -38.77
C ALA A 247 -75.05 44.39 -38.58
N ARG A 248 -75.08 43.88 -37.33
CA ARG A 248 -75.74 42.60 -37.01
C ARG A 248 -77.26 42.65 -37.16
N ARG A 249 -77.90 43.79 -36.92
CA ARG A 249 -79.36 43.96 -37.10
C ARG A 249 -79.78 44.07 -38.56
N ARG A 250 -78.91 44.58 -39.45
CA ARG A 250 -79.16 44.70 -40.89
C ARG A 250 -79.08 43.37 -41.66
N ASN A 251 -78.38 42.38 -41.10
CA ASN A 251 -78.20 41.04 -41.67
C ASN A 251 -79.21 39.99 -41.13
N LYS A 252 -80.28 40.43 -40.48
CA LYS A 252 -81.42 39.62 -40.03
C LYS A 252 -82.68 40.05 -40.78
#